data_AF-A0A2G9P3L4-F1
#
_entry.id   AF-A0A2G9P3L4-F1
#
_cell.length_a   1.000
_cell.length_b   1.000
_cell.length_c   1.000
_cell.angle_alpha   90.00
_cell.angle_beta   90.00
_cell.angle_gamma   90.00
#
_symmetry.space_group_name_H-M   'P 1'
#
loop_
_entity.id
_entity.type
_entity.pdbx_description
1 polymer ?
#
loop_
_entity_poly.entity_id
_entity_poly.type
_entity_poly.pdbx_seq_one_letter_code
_entity_poly.pdbx_strand_id
1 'polypeptide(L)'
;KNPNTVRQAEEIRGTEILQMEVAVNFTKGIQLSSHLHNICSEAREAIYTRQEDVRAWLKKGVDGSMFEILPQSNSLPVLHPCKLCSHDWKPCICSYHLSLEWIPCSLKYCKSRDSSGKTTSYKCGIRSCQKGYSFHFYVPQKQLCLWDEET
;
A
#
# COMPACT_ATOMS: atom_id res chain seq x y z
N LYS A 1 -26.47 -7.30 -18.32
CA LYS A 1 -26.03 -7.10 -16.92
C LYS A 1 -26.62 -5.80 -16.43
N ASN A 2 -27.31 -5.79 -15.28
CA ASN A 2 -27.95 -4.59 -14.74
C ASN A 2 -26.86 -3.57 -14.33
N PRO A 3 -26.86 -2.35 -14.89
CA PRO A 3 -25.86 -1.33 -14.58
C PRO A 3 -25.94 -0.81 -13.13
N ASN A 4 -27.07 -0.99 -12.46
CA ASN A 4 -27.30 -0.50 -11.09
C ASN A 4 -26.94 -1.53 -10.01
N THR A 5 -26.42 -2.70 -10.38
CA THR A 5 -26.03 -3.72 -9.40
C THR A 5 -24.69 -3.36 -8.78
N VAL A 6 -24.71 -3.02 -7.48
CA VAL A 6 -23.50 -2.92 -6.65
C VAL A 6 -22.82 -4.28 -6.62
N ARG A 7 -21.56 -4.32 -7.03
CA ARG A 7 -20.79 -5.57 -7.07
C ARG A 7 -20.06 -5.73 -5.75
N GLN A 8 -20.32 -6.83 -5.07
CA GLN A 8 -19.51 -7.25 -3.93
C GLN A 8 -18.35 -8.11 -4.42
N ALA A 9 -17.22 -8.04 -3.73
CA ALA A 9 -16.13 -8.98 -3.94
C ALA A 9 -16.61 -10.40 -3.62
N GLU A 10 -16.05 -11.38 -4.33
CA GLU A 10 -16.38 -12.78 -4.14
C GLU A 10 -15.51 -13.44 -3.07
N GLU A 11 -14.39 -12.80 -2.74
CA GLU A 11 -13.41 -13.26 -1.77
C GLU A 11 -12.95 -12.05 -0.95
N ILE A 12 -12.92 -12.19 0.38
CA ILE A 12 -12.44 -11.14 1.27
C ILE A 12 -11.03 -11.53 1.68
N ARG A 13 -10.04 -10.73 1.26
CA ARG A 13 -8.64 -10.87 1.68
C ARG A 13 -8.39 -10.01 2.91
N GLY A 14 -7.52 -10.50 3.80
CA GLY A 14 -7.13 -9.77 5.01
C GLY A 14 -6.39 -8.48 4.71
N THR A 15 -6.17 -7.71 5.78
CA THR A 15 -5.42 -6.45 5.74
C THR A 15 -3.93 -6.72 5.77
N GLU A 16 -3.19 -6.14 4.83
CA GLU A 16 -1.73 -6.18 4.80
C GLU A 16 -1.15 -4.96 5.52
N ILE A 17 -0.23 -5.18 6.44
CA ILE A 17 0.45 -4.12 7.18
C ILE A 17 1.76 -3.77 6.45
N LEU A 18 1.92 -2.50 6.11
CA LEU A 18 3.04 -1.97 5.35
C LEU A 18 3.78 -0.94 6.20
N GLN A 19 5.01 -1.26 6.56
CA GLN A 19 5.90 -0.34 7.29
C GLN A 19 6.67 0.51 6.27
N MET A 20 6.46 1.82 6.30
CA MET A 20 7.01 2.78 5.36
C MET A 20 8.23 3.45 6.01
N GLU A 21 9.31 2.69 6.06
CA GLU A 21 10.49 2.91 6.90
C GLU A 21 11.53 3.82 6.25
N VAL A 22 11.32 4.16 4.98
CA VAL A 22 12.30 4.87 4.16
C VAL A 22 11.66 6.10 3.54
N ALA A 23 12.25 7.26 3.77
CA ALA A 23 11.94 8.47 3.04
C ALA A 23 12.66 8.47 1.68
N VAL A 24 11.95 8.90 0.65
CA VAL A 24 12.44 9.03 -0.72
C VAL A 24 12.55 10.51 -1.05
N ASN A 25 13.71 10.92 -1.57
CA ASN A 25 13.88 12.27 -2.11
C ASN A 25 13.03 12.42 -3.39
N PHE A 26 11.90 13.12 -3.27
CA PHE A 26 10.93 13.30 -4.36
C PHE A 26 11.53 13.94 -5.62
N THR A 27 12.51 14.83 -5.46
CA THR A 27 13.21 15.50 -6.58
C THR A 27 13.86 14.47 -7.53
N LYS A 28 14.35 13.36 -6.99
CA LYS A 28 14.94 12.25 -7.75
C LYS A 28 13.94 11.13 -8.06
N GLY A 29 12.69 11.26 -7.59
CA GLY A 29 11.66 10.22 -7.64
C GLY A 29 11.24 9.79 -9.05
N ILE A 30 11.50 10.61 -10.06
CA ILE A 30 11.27 10.25 -11.48
C ILE A 30 12.07 9.02 -11.92
N GLN A 31 13.19 8.72 -11.24
CA GLN A 31 13.99 7.53 -11.49
C GLN A 31 13.28 6.23 -11.06
N LEU A 32 12.29 6.31 -10.16
CA LEU A 32 11.49 5.16 -9.73
C LEU A 32 10.31 4.91 -10.66
N SER A 33 9.62 5.97 -11.04
CA SER A 33 8.45 5.93 -11.93
C SER A 33 8.19 7.30 -12.53
N SER A 34 7.87 7.32 -13.82
CA SER A 34 7.47 8.53 -14.54
C SER A 34 6.16 9.14 -14.02
N HIS A 35 5.31 8.35 -13.36
CA HIS A 35 4.02 8.80 -12.83
C HIS A 35 4.11 9.46 -11.46
N LEU A 36 5.24 9.31 -10.77
CA LEU A 36 5.38 9.67 -9.36
C LEU A 36 5.20 11.17 -9.13
N HIS A 37 5.72 12.01 -10.04
CA HIS A 37 5.57 13.46 -9.94
C HIS A 37 4.10 13.92 -10.05
N ASN A 38 3.30 13.25 -10.88
CA ASN A 38 1.90 13.62 -11.08
C ASN A 38 1.04 13.16 -9.89
N ILE A 39 1.25 11.92 -9.44
CA ILE A 39 0.46 11.30 -8.37
C ILE A 39 0.78 11.93 -7.01
N CYS A 40 2.05 12.25 -6.75
CA CYS A 40 2.50 12.74 -5.45
C CYS A 40 2.82 14.25 -5.46
N SER A 41 2.21 15.02 -6.37
CA SER A 41 2.51 16.45 -6.54
C SER A 41 2.26 17.31 -5.29
N GLU A 42 1.34 16.89 -4.42
CA GLU A 42 1.04 17.51 -3.12
C GLU A 42 2.05 17.13 -2.04
N ALA A 43 2.68 15.96 -2.16
CA ALA A 43 3.66 15.42 -1.20
C ALA A 43 5.07 15.95 -1.48
N ARG A 44 5.21 17.29 -1.51
CA ARG A 44 6.48 17.96 -1.84
C ARG A 44 7.58 17.73 -0.82
N GLU A 45 7.20 17.51 0.44
CA GLU A 45 8.14 17.41 1.56
C GLU A 45 8.74 16.01 1.70
N ALA A 46 7.93 14.96 1.61
CA ALA A 46 8.40 13.59 1.73
C ALA A 46 7.45 12.58 1.08
N ILE A 47 8.03 11.52 0.52
CA ILE A 47 7.32 10.30 0.10
C ILE A 47 7.99 9.13 0.81
N TYR A 48 7.19 8.18 1.25
CA TYR A 48 7.69 7.03 2.01
C TYR A 48 7.60 5.74 1.19
N THR A 49 8.47 4.78 1.50
CA THR A 49 8.51 3.45 0.88
C THR A 49 9.03 2.40 1.87
N ARG A 50 8.91 1.12 1.52
CA ARG A 50 9.36 0.01 2.36
C ARG A 50 10.81 -0.32 2.06
N GLN A 51 11.52 -0.85 3.06
CA GLN A 51 12.91 -1.30 2.89
C GLN A 51 13.04 -2.38 1.81
N GLU A 52 12.03 -3.23 1.62
CA GLU A 52 12.03 -4.26 0.58
C GLU A 52 11.95 -3.69 -0.83
N ASP A 53 11.20 -2.60 -1.03
CA ASP A 53 11.08 -1.92 -2.32
C ASP A 53 12.42 -1.26 -2.69
N VAL A 54 13.09 -0.64 -1.71
CA VAL A 54 14.46 -0.11 -1.88
C VAL A 54 15.43 -1.20 -2.31
N ARG A 55 15.44 -2.36 -1.64
CA ARG A 55 16.30 -3.50 -2.04
C ARG A 55 16.03 -3.93 -3.47
N ALA A 56 14.77 -3.92 -3.92
CA ALA A 56 14.40 -4.25 -5.29
C ALA A 56 14.87 -3.20 -6.30
N TRP A 57 14.80 -1.91 -5.96
CA TRP A 57 15.28 -0.82 -6.82
C TRP A 57 16.80 -0.76 -6.93
N LEU A 58 17.51 -0.95 -5.81
CA LEU A 58 18.97 -1.02 -5.80
C LEU A 58 19.49 -2.14 -6.71
N LYS A 59 18.83 -3.31 -6.67
CA LYS A 59 19.15 -4.44 -7.59
C LYS A 59 18.93 -4.11 -9.06
N LYS A 60 18.07 -3.13 -9.37
CA LYS A 60 17.81 -2.64 -10.74
C LYS A 60 18.73 -1.49 -11.15
N GLY A 61 19.66 -1.07 -10.28
CA GLY A 61 20.63 -0.01 -10.58
C GLY A 61 20.17 1.41 -10.25
N VAL A 62 19.13 1.57 -9.43
CA VAL A 62 18.71 2.89 -8.92
C VAL A 62 19.75 3.40 -7.91
N ASP A 63 20.03 4.71 -7.95
CA ASP A 63 20.98 5.36 -7.04
C ASP A 63 20.49 5.31 -5.59
N GLY A 64 21.30 4.74 -4.69
CA GLY A 64 20.97 4.62 -3.27
C GLY A 64 20.89 5.96 -2.53
N SER A 65 21.52 7.02 -3.05
CA SER A 65 21.54 8.34 -2.39
C SER A 65 20.17 9.02 -2.28
N MET A 66 19.15 8.48 -2.95
CA MET A 66 17.78 9.00 -2.90
C MET A 66 16.95 8.45 -1.74
N PHE A 67 17.46 7.44 -1.02
CA PHE A 67 16.75 6.77 0.05
C PHE A 67 17.37 7.14 1.40
N GLU A 68 16.54 7.61 2.32
CA GLU A 68 16.90 7.86 3.70
C GLU A 68 16.12 6.92 4.59
N ILE A 69 16.82 6.01 5.27
CA ILE A 69 16.19 5.12 6.25
C ILE A 69 15.83 5.98 7.45
N LEU A 70 14.53 6.11 7.72
CA LEU A 70 14.05 6.86 8.86
C LEU A 70 14.41 6.10 10.14
N PRO A 71 14.68 6.81 11.24
CA PRO A 71 15.04 6.19 12.51
C PRO A 71 13.88 5.33 13.01
N GLN A 72 13.95 4.04 12.74
CA GLN A 72 13.04 3.06 13.30
C GLN A 72 13.62 2.50 14.59
N SER A 73 12.93 2.82 15.69
CA SER A 73 12.66 2.04 16.92
C SER A 73 13.73 1.16 17.59
N ASN A 74 14.93 0.98 17.04
CA ASN A 74 15.97 0.15 17.65
C ASN A 74 16.85 0.95 18.62
N SER A 75 16.83 2.29 18.53
CA SER A 75 17.62 3.19 19.39
C SER A 75 16.82 4.33 20.03
N LEU A 76 15.51 4.39 19.79
CA LEU A 76 14.59 5.37 20.37
C LEU A 76 13.50 4.62 21.14
N PRO A 77 12.97 5.18 22.26
CA PRO A 77 11.84 4.56 22.96
C PRO A 77 10.72 4.30 21.96
N VAL A 78 10.05 3.14 22.10
CA VAL A 78 8.98 2.66 21.21
C VAL A 78 8.06 3.82 20.82
N LEU A 79 8.19 4.29 19.58
CA LEU A 79 7.38 5.40 19.07
C LEU A 79 5.91 4.95 19.10
N HIS A 80 5.10 5.69 19.85
CA HIS A 80 3.67 5.40 19.95
C HIS A 80 2.92 5.83 18.68
N PRO A 81 1.77 5.19 18.38
CA PRO A 81 0.83 5.69 17.38
C PRO A 81 0.44 7.15 17.68
N CYS A 82 0.33 7.98 16.64
CA CYS A 82 0.02 9.40 16.80
C CYS A 82 -1.33 9.64 17.52
N LYS A 83 -2.28 8.71 17.39
CA LYS A 83 -3.56 8.69 18.13
C LYS A 83 -3.39 8.71 19.66
N LEU A 84 -2.30 8.13 20.18
CA LEU A 84 -2.04 8.06 21.62
C LEU A 84 -1.14 9.22 22.11
N CYS A 85 -0.68 10.09 21.21
CA CYS A 85 0.20 11.20 21.56
C CYS A 85 -0.61 12.43 22.02
N SER A 86 -0.39 12.83 23.28
CA SER A 86 -1.06 14.01 23.87
C SER A 86 -0.50 15.36 23.40
N HIS A 87 0.70 15.40 22.81
CA HIS A 87 1.35 16.64 22.39
C HIS A 87 1.60 16.65 20.88
N ASP A 88 1.27 17.76 20.23
CA ASP A 88 1.30 17.88 18.78
C ASP A 88 2.72 17.95 18.17
N TRP A 89 3.71 18.25 19.01
CA TRP A 89 5.10 18.47 18.63
C TRP A 89 6.02 17.27 18.92
N LYS A 90 5.46 16.12 19.27
CA LYS A 90 6.23 14.89 19.48
C LYS A 90 6.25 14.02 18.22
N PRO A 91 7.35 13.31 17.95
CA PRO A 91 7.40 12.34 16.88
C PRO A 91 6.54 11.12 17.22
N CYS A 92 5.90 10.54 16.21
CA CYS A 92 4.99 9.41 16.37
C CYS A 92 4.85 8.61 15.07
N ILE A 93 4.16 7.46 15.14
CA ILE A 93 3.82 6.66 13.96
C ILE A 93 2.39 7.00 13.51
N CYS A 94 2.27 7.53 12.30
CA CYS A 94 1.01 7.81 11.65
C CYS A 94 0.48 6.56 10.95
N SER A 95 -0.83 6.33 10.97
CA SER A 95 -1.46 5.19 10.29
C SER A 95 -2.43 5.66 9.20
N TYR A 96 -2.40 5.00 8.04
CA TYR A 96 -3.35 5.22 6.96
C TYR A 96 -3.97 3.89 6.52
N HIS A 97 -5.30 3.83 6.54
CA HIS A 97 -6.05 2.63 6.17
C HIS A 97 -6.70 2.80 4.79
N LEU A 98 -6.48 1.83 3.90
CA LEU A 98 -7.09 1.79 2.57
C LEU A 98 -7.77 0.43 2.36
N SER A 99 -9.06 0.45 2.03
CA SER A 99 -9.80 -0.76 1.63
C SER A 99 -10.12 -0.71 0.14
N LEU A 100 -9.63 -1.69 -0.61
CA LEU A 100 -10.01 -1.90 -2.00
C LEU A 100 -11.18 -2.88 -2.05
N GLU A 101 -12.39 -2.35 -2.17
CA GLU A 101 -13.65 -3.12 -2.12
C GLU A 101 -13.83 -4.10 -3.29
N TRP A 102 -13.25 -3.79 -4.45
CA TRP A 102 -13.39 -4.63 -5.64
C TRP A 102 -12.16 -4.57 -6.55
N ILE A 103 -11.33 -5.63 -6.52
CA ILE A 103 -10.15 -5.77 -7.39
C ILE A 103 -10.09 -7.14 -8.07
N PRO A 104 -9.62 -7.24 -9.33
CA PRO A 104 -9.39 -8.53 -9.98
C PRO A 104 -8.21 -9.25 -9.31
N CYS A 105 -8.42 -10.48 -8.85
CA CYS A 105 -7.44 -11.16 -8.00
C CYS A 105 -7.10 -12.59 -8.42
N SER A 106 -7.95 -13.24 -9.23
CA SER A 106 -7.69 -14.57 -9.79
C SER A 106 -8.56 -14.82 -11.03
N LEU A 107 -8.18 -15.80 -11.85
CA LEU A 107 -9.00 -16.28 -12.96
C LEU A 107 -9.98 -17.35 -12.49
N LYS A 108 -11.21 -17.30 -12.98
CA LYS A 108 -12.20 -18.36 -12.81
C LYS A 108 -12.10 -19.38 -13.93
N TYR A 109 -12.10 -20.64 -13.53
CA TYR A 109 -12.16 -21.77 -14.43
C TYR A 109 -13.49 -22.50 -14.24
N CYS A 110 -14.20 -22.68 -15.34
CA CYS A 110 -15.44 -23.44 -15.39
C CYS A 110 -15.16 -24.82 -15.98
N LYS A 111 -15.97 -25.80 -15.59
CA LYS A 111 -15.88 -27.16 -16.10
C LYS A 111 -16.94 -27.34 -17.18
N SER A 112 -16.53 -27.77 -18.36
CA SER A 112 -17.44 -28.26 -19.40
C SER A 112 -17.28 -29.78 -19.49
N ARG A 113 -18.38 -30.48 -19.73
CA ARG A 113 -18.37 -31.92 -19.95
C ARG A 113 -18.69 -32.17 -21.42
N ASP A 114 -17.80 -32.85 -22.12
CA ASP A 114 -18.06 -33.24 -23.50
C ASP A 114 -19.03 -34.44 -23.56
N SER A 115 -19.56 -34.72 -24.76
CA SER A 115 -20.47 -35.86 -25.00
C SER A 115 -19.85 -37.22 -24.69
N SER A 116 -18.51 -37.30 -24.65
CA SER A 116 -17.74 -38.47 -24.21
C SER A 116 -17.54 -38.57 -22.69
N GLY A 117 -18.10 -37.63 -21.91
CA GLY A 117 -18.06 -37.63 -20.45
C GLY A 117 -16.77 -37.09 -19.82
N LYS A 118 -15.79 -36.66 -20.64
CA LYS A 118 -14.52 -36.08 -20.20
C LYS A 118 -14.76 -34.62 -19.79
N THR A 119 -14.26 -34.28 -18.61
CA THR A 119 -14.38 -32.92 -18.05
C THR A 119 -13.19 -32.09 -18.49
N THR A 120 -13.43 -31.00 -19.22
CA THR A 120 -12.40 -30.03 -19.61
C THR A 120 -12.60 -28.74 -18.82
N SER A 121 -11.49 -28.14 -18.40
CA SER A 121 -11.47 -26.88 -17.67
C SER A 121 -11.16 -25.73 -18.63
N TYR A 122 -11.97 -24.68 -18.63
CA TYR A 122 -11.76 -23.51 -19.50
C TYR A 122 -11.93 -22.20 -18.71
N LYS A 123 -11.26 -21.14 -19.17
CA LYS A 123 -11.33 -19.80 -18.57
C LYS A 123 -12.72 -19.21 -18.83
N CYS A 124 -13.45 -18.87 -17.76
CA CYS A 124 -14.82 -18.35 -17.88
C CYS A 124 -15.04 -16.99 -17.21
N GLY A 125 -14.05 -16.47 -16.48
CA GLY A 125 -14.17 -15.13 -15.91
C GLY A 125 -13.01 -14.75 -15.00
N ILE A 126 -13.21 -13.65 -14.28
CA ILE A 126 -12.28 -13.13 -13.27
C ILE A 126 -13.00 -13.22 -11.93
N ARG A 127 -12.28 -13.66 -10.89
CA ARG A 127 -12.71 -13.58 -9.50
C ARG A 127 -12.29 -12.21 -8.96
N SER A 128 -13.24 -11.52 -8.35
CA SER A 128 -12.99 -10.26 -7.65
C SER A 128 -12.75 -10.50 -6.17
N CYS A 129 -11.80 -9.77 -5.59
CA CYS A 129 -11.50 -9.78 -4.18
C CYS A 129 -11.64 -8.39 -3.58
N GLN A 130 -11.87 -8.35 -2.28
CA GLN A 130 -11.65 -7.18 -1.44
C GLN A 130 -10.28 -7.34 -0.75
N LYS A 131 -9.52 -6.26 -0.57
CA LYS A 131 -8.24 -6.30 0.16
C LYS A 131 -8.01 -5.00 0.92
N GLY A 132 -7.61 -5.12 2.19
CA GLY A 132 -7.22 -4.00 3.03
C GLY A 132 -5.70 -3.77 3.03
N TYR A 133 -5.31 -2.53 3.26
CA TYR A 133 -3.93 -2.09 3.49
C TYR A 133 -3.87 -1.16 4.69
N SER A 134 -2.85 -1.33 5.52
CA SER A 134 -2.55 -0.45 6.66
C SER A 134 -1.11 0.05 6.52
N PHE A 135 -0.95 1.32 6.19
CA PHE A 135 0.34 1.95 6.01
C PHE A 135 0.75 2.64 7.32
N HIS A 136 1.94 2.34 7.81
CA HIS A 136 2.50 2.98 9.00
C HIS A 136 3.77 3.73 8.61
N PHE A 137 3.82 5.03 8.93
CA PHE A 137 4.95 5.88 8.58
C PHE A 137 5.31 6.82 9.73
N TYR A 138 6.58 7.16 9.82
CA TYR A 138 7.08 8.08 10.83
C TYR A 138 6.70 9.52 10.46
N VAL A 139 6.24 10.29 11.45
CA VAL A 139 6.13 11.74 11.33
C VAL A 139 6.93 12.40 12.45
N PRO A 140 7.68 13.49 12.17
CA PRO A 140 8.46 14.18 13.19
C PRO A 140 7.59 14.95 14.18
N GLN A 141 6.36 15.30 13.79
CA GLN A 141 5.38 16.02 14.60
C GLN A 141 3.99 15.45 14.31
N LYS A 142 3.19 15.23 15.35
CA LYS A 142 1.82 14.69 15.24
C LYS A 142 0.94 15.52 14.31
N GLN A 143 1.08 16.86 14.30
CA GLN A 143 0.28 17.73 13.41
C GLN A 143 0.48 17.45 11.91
N LEU A 144 1.54 16.74 11.53
CA LEU A 144 1.79 16.33 10.15
C LEU A 144 1.10 15.00 9.79
N CYS A 145 0.51 14.31 10.77
CA CYS A 145 -0.30 13.12 10.55
C CYS A 145 -1.76 13.51 10.29
N LEU A 146 -2.07 13.77 9.02
CA LEU A 146 -3.42 14.19 8.59
C LEU A 146 -4.46 13.05 8.62
N TRP A 147 -4.01 11.80 8.76
CA TRP A 147 -4.84 10.61 8.52
C TRP A 147 -5.30 9.90 9.80
N ASP A 148 -4.71 10.23 10.96
CA ASP A 148 -5.08 9.61 12.24
C ASP A 148 -6.29 10.29 12.93
N GLU A 149 -6.91 11.29 12.31
CA GLU A 149 -8.00 12.11 12.90
C GLU A 149 -9.42 11.53 12.71
N GLU A 150 -9.61 10.35 12.10
CA GLU A 150 -10.92 9.71 12.02
C GLU A 150 -11.02 8.46 12.92
N THR A 151 -11.59 8.66 14.11
CA THR A 151 -12.76 7.97 14.71
C THR A 151 -12.95 8.41 16.15
#